data_AF-A0AAD5Y7M6-F1
#
_entry.id   AF-A0AAD5Y7M6-F1
#
_cell.length_a   1.000
_cell.length_b   1.000
_cell.length_c   1.000
_cell.angle_alpha   90.00
_cell.angle_beta   90.00
_cell.angle_gamma   90.00
#
_symmetry.space_group_name_H-M   'P 1'
#
loop_
_entity.id
_entity.type
_entity.pdbx_description
1 polymer ?
#
loop_
_entity_poly.entity_id
_entity_poly.type
_entity_poly.pdbx_seq_one_letter_code
_entity_poly.pdbx_strand_id
1 'polypeptide(L)'
;MAFYENDLIESDHEKCAPTLQGGCTRCAISPPPLCCSLCHSLPAHWEWLNAPFPAPPPLPRMSTVPSKYSPSAVDLEFRQLLNFWRRNKTREIFGLAFLKNTGAAFVLPDDILTRIADCARVGKINSLDTLCKETKWYHAREYHEEVIRLIQE
;
A
#
# COMPACT_ATOMS: atom_id res chain seq x y z
N MET A 1 13.71 -1.14 -12.86
CA MET A 1 13.81 -2.35 -13.71
C MET A 1 15.07 -3.05 -13.27
N ALA A 2 14.97 -4.21 -12.62
CA ALA A 2 16.16 -4.96 -12.22
C ALA A 2 16.64 -5.74 -13.44
N PHE A 3 17.83 -5.41 -13.95
CA PHE A 3 18.48 -6.17 -15.01
C PHE A 3 19.30 -7.24 -14.33
N TYR A 4 18.85 -8.49 -14.41
CA TYR A 4 19.69 -9.63 -14.08
C TYR A 4 20.48 -9.90 -15.35
N GLU A 5 21.79 -9.65 -15.35
CA GLU A 5 22.72 -9.74 -16.49
C GLU A 5 22.78 -11.13 -17.16
N ASN A 6 21.88 -12.06 -16.80
CA ASN A 6 21.66 -13.34 -17.45
C ASN A 6 21.26 -13.21 -18.92
N ASP A 7 20.63 -12.10 -19.31
CA ASP A 7 20.16 -11.87 -20.69
C ASP A 7 21.32 -11.69 -21.69
N LEU A 8 22.55 -11.48 -21.19
CA LEU A 8 23.78 -11.29 -21.97
C LEU A 8 24.68 -12.53 -21.97
N ILE A 9 24.27 -13.63 -21.32
CA ILE A 9 25.09 -14.83 -21.23
C ILE A 9 25.07 -15.57 -22.57
N GLU A 10 26.16 -15.45 -23.32
CA GLU A 10 26.41 -16.27 -24.50
C GLU A 10 26.82 -17.69 -24.08
N SER A 11 26.25 -18.70 -24.74
CA SER A 11 26.55 -20.10 -24.44
C SER A 11 27.94 -20.49 -24.97
N ASP A 12 28.82 -20.99 -24.09
CA ASP A 12 30.15 -21.51 -24.45
C ASP A 12 30.14 -22.89 -25.15
N HIS A 13 29.00 -23.31 -25.71
CA HIS A 13 28.82 -24.62 -26.34
C HIS A 13 29.82 -24.93 -27.47
N GLU A 14 30.29 -23.92 -28.19
CA GLU A 14 31.33 -24.07 -29.23
C GLU A 14 32.70 -24.44 -28.66
N LYS A 15 33.03 -23.93 -27.45
CA LYS A 15 34.29 -24.27 -26.76
C LYS A 15 34.27 -25.68 -26.17
N CYS A 16 33.09 -26.17 -25.80
CA CYS A 16 32.92 -27.50 -25.19
C CYS A 16 33.17 -28.64 -26.20
N ALA A 17 32.81 -28.48 -27.47
CA ALA A 17 33.05 -29.47 -28.52
C ALA A 17 33.38 -28.78 -29.86
N PRO A 18 34.64 -28.37 -30.08
CA PRO A 18 35.04 -27.58 -31.26
C PRO A 18 35.05 -28.38 -32.57
N THR A 19 34.97 -29.71 -32.48
CA THR A 19 34.97 -30.62 -33.64
C THR A 19 33.59 -30.80 -34.27
N LEU A 20 32.51 -30.39 -33.59
CA LEU A 20 31.14 -30.48 -34.09
C LEU A 20 30.72 -29.14 -34.69
N GLN A 21 30.17 -29.17 -35.90
CA GLN A 21 29.63 -28.00 -36.57
C GLN A 21 28.35 -27.56 -35.83
N GLY A 22 28.49 -26.59 -34.92
CA GLY A 22 27.43 -26.15 -34.00
C GLY A 22 27.66 -26.45 -32.52
N GLY A 23 28.85 -26.93 -32.13
CA GLY A 23 29.23 -27.12 -30.72
C GLY A 23 28.53 -28.29 -30.02
N CYS A 24 28.64 -28.33 -28.69
CA CYS A 24 28.05 -29.39 -27.87
C CYS A 24 26.53 -29.23 -27.75
N THR A 25 25.75 -30.18 -28.28
CA THR A 25 24.27 -30.18 -28.21
C THR A 25 23.69 -30.19 -26.80
N ARG A 26 24.47 -30.63 -25.79
CA ARG A 26 24.05 -30.59 -24.38
C ARG A 26 24.27 -29.23 -23.73
N CYS A 27 25.26 -28.47 -24.18
CA CYS A 27 25.61 -27.16 -23.64
C CYS A 27 24.97 -26.01 -24.42
N ALA A 28 24.55 -26.28 -25.66
CA ALA A 28 23.84 -25.32 -26.49
C ALA A 28 22.48 -24.99 -25.85
N ILE A 29 22.26 -23.70 -25.58
CA ILE A 29 20.97 -23.20 -25.11
C ILE A 29 20.05 -23.16 -26.32
N SER A 30 19.15 -24.13 -26.43
CA SER A 30 18.12 -24.12 -27.47
C SER A 30 17.01 -23.15 -27.05
N PRO A 31 16.68 -22.14 -27.87
CA PRO A 31 15.51 -21.32 -27.59
C PRO A 31 14.26 -22.23 -27.65
N PRO A 32 13.32 -22.10 -26.70
CA PRO A 32 12.11 -22.89 -26.73
C PRO A 32 11.32 -22.58 -28.02
N PRO A 33 10.72 -23.60 -28.68
CA PRO A 33 9.97 -23.41 -29.93
C PRO A 33 8.74 -22.50 -29.77
N LEU A 34 8.28 -22.30 -28.53
CA LEU A 34 7.24 -21.37 -28.16
C LEU A 34 7.71 -20.61 -26.91
N CYS A 35 7.82 -19.28 -27.00
CA CYS A 35 7.94 -18.44 -25.80
C CYS A 35 6.55 -18.20 -25.20
N CYS A 36 6.48 -17.91 -23.90
CA CYS A 36 5.21 -17.47 -23.31
C CYS A 36 4.74 -16.15 -23.94
N SER A 37 3.44 -15.86 -23.83
CA SER A 37 2.83 -14.62 -24.32
C SER A 37 3.46 -13.34 -23.74
N LEU A 38 4.29 -13.45 -22.70
CA LEU A 38 5.06 -12.34 -22.12
C LEU A 38 6.31 -11.99 -22.94
N CYS A 39 6.92 -12.95 -23.64
CA CYS A 39 8.16 -12.73 -24.40
C CYS A 39 7.96 -12.75 -25.93
N HIS A 40 6.93 -13.42 -26.45
CA HIS A 40 6.53 -13.26 -27.86
C HIS A 40 5.40 -12.27 -28.00
N SER A 41 5.83 -11.02 -28.12
CA SER A 41 5.04 -9.84 -27.97
C SER A 41 4.35 -9.40 -29.27
N LEU A 42 3.16 -9.91 -29.61
CA LEU A 42 2.38 -9.33 -30.72
C LEU A 42 2.07 -7.85 -30.40
N PRO A 43 2.46 -6.86 -31.22
CA PRO A 43 2.35 -5.44 -30.87
C PRO A 43 0.96 -5.03 -30.35
N ALA A 44 -0.10 -5.65 -30.88
CA ALA A 44 -1.49 -5.34 -30.57
C ALA A 44 -1.91 -5.51 -29.09
N HIS A 45 -1.32 -6.41 -28.31
CA HIS A 45 -1.86 -6.71 -26.97
C HIS A 45 -1.34 -5.80 -25.84
N TRP A 46 -0.35 -4.95 -26.13
CA TRP A 46 0.16 -3.94 -25.20
C TRP A 46 0.02 -2.51 -25.70
N GLU A 47 -0.70 -2.28 -26.79
CA GLU A 47 -1.04 -0.93 -27.25
C GLU A 47 -1.73 -0.11 -26.14
N TRP A 48 -2.49 -0.76 -25.25
CA TRP A 48 -3.11 -0.13 -24.09
C TRP A 48 -2.11 0.34 -23.01
N LEU A 49 -0.90 -0.24 -22.91
CA LEU A 49 0.15 0.25 -22.01
C LEU A 49 0.77 1.56 -22.50
N ASN A 50 0.73 1.81 -23.81
CA ASN A 50 1.23 3.04 -24.43
C ASN A 50 0.17 4.15 -24.47
N ALA A 51 -1.08 3.85 -24.10
CA ALA A 51 -2.11 4.87 -24.01
C ALA A 51 -1.79 5.83 -22.86
N PRO A 52 -1.79 7.16 -23.08
CA PRO A 52 -1.61 8.11 -22.00
C PRO A 52 -2.77 7.98 -21.01
N PHE A 53 -2.46 7.60 -19.77
CA PHE A 53 -3.46 7.61 -18.70
C PHE A 53 -3.96 9.04 -18.49
N PRO A 54 -5.28 9.29 -18.49
CA PRO A 54 -5.78 10.60 -18.12
C PRO A 54 -5.32 10.93 -16.71
N ALA A 55 -4.72 12.11 -16.53
CA ALA A 55 -4.29 12.55 -15.21
C ALA A 55 -5.51 12.56 -14.27
N PRO A 56 -5.46 11.89 -13.11
CA PRO A 56 -6.56 11.93 -12.17
C PRO A 56 -6.78 13.38 -11.69
N PRO A 57 -8.02 13.76 -11.35
CA PRO A 57 -8.28 15.07 -10.78
C PRO A 57 -7.45 15.27 -9.51
N PRO A 58 -6.96 16.49 -9.25
CA PRO A 58 -6.16 16.77 -8.06
C PRO A 58 -6.97 16.45 -6.80
N LEU A 59 -6.39 15.64 -5.92
CA LEU A 59 -7.03 15.28 -4.67
C LEU A 59 -7.20 16.52 -3.78
N PRO A 60 -8.29 16.59 -3.00
CA PRO A 60 -8.49 17.68 -2.05
C PRO A 60 -7.33 17.71 -1.04
N ARG A 61 -6.80 18.91 -0.80
CA ARG A 61 -5.69 19.10 0.15
C ARG A 61 -6.16 18.95 1.59
N MET A 62 -5.35 18.27 2.39
CA MET A 62 -5.48 18.22 3.85
C MET A 62 -5.33 19.62 4.44
N SER A 63 -6.06 19.87 5.52
CA SER A 63 -5.99 21.13 6.24
C SER A 63 -4.66 21.28 7.00
N THR A 64 -4.14 22.51 7.08
CA THR A 64 -3.09 22.82 8.05
C THR A 64 -3.71 22.89 9.45
N VAL A 65 -3.42 21.90 10.29
CA VAL A 65 -3.87 21.84 11.69
C VAL A 65 -2.64 21.87 12.60
N PRO A 66 -2.57 22.75 13.59
CA PRO A 66 -1.45 22.80 14.53
C PRO A 66 -1.37 21.51 15.35
N SER A 67 -0.31 20.74 15.14
CA SER A 67 -0.03 19.49 15.87
C SER A 67 0.86 19.73 17.10
N LYS A 68 1.60 20.83 17.14
CA LYS A 68 2.38 21.24 18.32
C LYS A 68 1.49 22.05 19.26
N TYR A 69 0.99 21.40 20.30
CA TYR A 69 0.22 22.02 21.38
C TYR A 69 0.41 21.26 22.69
N SER A 70 0.08 21.89 23.82
CA SER A 70 -0.02 21.19 25.09
C SER A 70 -1.40 20.52 25.15
N PRO A 71 -1.49 19.18 25.20
CA PRO A 71 -2.78 18.50 25.22
C PRO A 71 -3.53 18.83 26.52
N SER A 72 -4.81 19.18 26.37
CA SER A 72 -5.73 19.36 27.50
C SER A 72 -6.18 18.00 28.05
N ALA A 73 -6.85 18.00 29.21
CA ALA A 73 -7.43 16.78 29.78
C ALA A 73 -8.41 16.10 28.80
N VAL A 74 -9.23 16.90 28.11
CA VAL A 74 -10.20 16.44 27.09
C VAL A 74 -9.48 15.81 25.89
N ASP A 75 -8.38 16.41 25.43
CA ASP A 75 -7.60 15.84 24.31
C ASP A 75 -6.97 14.49 24.69
N LEU A 76 -6.51 14.34 25.93
CA LEU A 76 -5.95 13.09 26.44
C LEU A 76 -7.03 12.02 26.58
N GLU A 77 -8.19 12.37 27.12
CA GLU A 77 -9.34 11.47 27.24
C GLU A 77 -9.80 10.98 25.87
N PHE A 78 -9.96 11.89 24.90
CA PHE A 78 -10.33 11.52 23.53
C PHE A 78 -9.30 10.57 22.88
N ARG A 79 -7.99 10.85 23.07
CA ARG A 79 -6.93 9.95 22.59
C ARG A 79 -6.99 8.58 23.28
N GLN A 80 -7.32 8.51 24.56
CA GLN A 80 -7.50 7.24 25.27
C GLN A 80 -8.72 6.47 24.75
N LEU A 81 -9.83 7.18 24.48
CA LEU A 81 -11.05 6.61 23.93
C LEU A 81 -10.80 6.00 22.54
N LEU A 82 -10.13 6.73 21.64
CA LEU A 82 -9.71 6.20 20.33
C LEU A 82 -8.78 4.99 20.46
N ASN A 83 -7.86 5.02 21.42
CA ASN A 83 -6.97 3.89 21.71
C ASN A 83 -7.73 2.64 22.18
N PHE A 84 -8.73 2.84 23.04
CA PHE A 84 -9.58 1.75 23.52
C PHE A 84 -10.43 1.18 22.39
N TRP A 85 -11.05 2.05 21.59
CA TRP A 85 -11.82 1.66 20.42
C TRP A 85 -11.00 0.82 19.44
N ARG A 86 -9.81 1.29 19.03
CA ARG A 86 -8.98 0.53 18.06
C ARG A 86 -8.52 -0.83 18.59
N ARG A 87 -8.26 -0.94 19.91
CA ARG A 87 -7.88 -2.21 20.55
C ARG A 87 -9.05 -3.19 20.54
N ASN A 88 -10.25 -2.72 20.88
CA ASN A 88 -11.46 -3.54 20.85
C ASN A 88 -11.78 -4.02 19.44
N LYS A 89 -11.72 -3.12 18.46
CA LYS A 89 -11.97 -3.45 17.04
C LYS A 89 -10.93 -4.44 16.49
N THR A 90 -9.65 -4.26 16.84
CA THR A 90 -8.59 -5.22 16.47
C THR A 90 -8.84 -6.59 17.09
N ARG A 91 -9.26 -6.64 18.37
CA ARG A 91 -9.60 -7.90 19.05
C ARG A 91 -10.82 -8.58 18.42
N GLU A 92 -11.81 -7.82 17.99
CA GLU A 92 -13.02 -8.32 17.35
C GLU A 92 -12.70 -8.95 15.98
N ILE A 93 -11.90 -8.28 15.15
CA ILE A 93 -11.61 -8.73 13.78
C ILE A 93 -10.54 -9.83 13.74
N PHE A 94 -9.45 -9.67 14.50
CA PHE A 94 -8.27 -10.54 14.41
C PHE A 94 -8.04 -11.42 15.64
N GLY A 95 -8.86 -11.26 16.69
CA GLY A 95 -8.72 -11.99 17.94
C GLY A 95 -7.66 -11.43 18.89
N LEU A 96 -7.65 -11.97 20.12
CA LEU A 96 -6.75 -11.53 21.19
C LEU A 96 -5.28 -11.80 20.87
N ALA A 97 -4.97 -12.93 20.23
CA ALA A 97 -3.59 -13.33 19.92
C ALA A 97 -2.93 -12.32 18.96
N PHE A 98 -3.65 -11.89 17.93
CA PHE A 98 -3.16 -10.88 16.99
C PHE A 98 -2.91 -9.54 17.67
N LEU A 99 -3.87 -9.07 18.49
CA LEU A 99 -3.72 -7.83 19.24
C LEU A 99 -2.46 -7.84 20.12
N LYS A 100 -2.13 -8.97 20.77
CA LYS A 100 -0.94 -9.09 21.63
C LYS A 100 0.37 -9.12 20.84
N ASN A 101 0.39 -9.75 19.67
CA ASN A 101 1.61 -9.97 18.90
C ASN A 101 1.93 -8.82 17.93
N THR A 102 0.89 -8.20 17.35
CA THR A 102 1.03 -7.20 16.27
C THR A 102 0.55 -5.81 16.70
N GLY A 103 -0.32 -5.73 17.70
CA GLY A 103 -0.88 -4.47 18.18
C GLY A 103 -2.11 -3.99 17.41
N ALA A 104 -2.63 -2.83 17.81
CA ALA A 104 -3.88 -2.26 17.28
C ALA A 104 -3.70 -1.34 16.06
N ALA A 105 -2.45 -1.14 15.61
CA ALA A 105 -2.13 -0.24 14.51
C ALA A 105 -2.69 -0.72 13.16
N PHE A 106 -3.04 -2.01 13.04
CA PHE A 106 -3.60 -2.57 11.80
C PHE A 106 -4.99 -2.01 11.48
N VAL A 107 -5.84 -1.80 12.50
CA VAL A 107 -7.15 -1.17 12.31
C VAL A 107 -7.01 0.35 12.19
N LEU A 108 -6.28 0.95 13.14
CA LEU A 108 -6.08 2.40 13.19
C LEU A 108 -4.61 2.72 13.49
N PRO A 109 -3.82 3.09 12.46
CA PRO A 109 -2.43 3.49 12.61
C PRO A 109 -2.24 4.69 13.55
N ASP A 110 -1.08 4.78 14.19
CA ASP A 110 -0.79 5.82 15.20
C ASP A 110 -0.79 7.25 14.62
N ASP A 111 -0.29 7.41 13.38
CA ASP A 111 -0.28 8.67 12.65
C ASP A 111 -1.71 9.13 12.31
N ILE A 112 -2.56 8.21 11.86
CA ILE A 112 -3.98 8.46 11.60
C ILE A 112 -4.72 8.81 12.89
N LEU A 113 -4.49 8.08 13.98
CA LEU A 113 -5.08 8.38 15.29
C LEU A 113 -4.71 9.79 15.74
N THR A 114 -3.43 10.14 15.67
CA THR A 114 -2.93 11.46 16.03
C THR A 114 -3.59 12.53 15.15
N ARG A 115 -3.71 12.27 13.85
CA ARG A 115 -4.36 13.19 12.91
C ARG A 115 -5.84 13.40 13.23
N ILE A 116 -6.56 12.33 13.57
CA ILE A 116 -7.97 12.41 13.98
C ILE A 116 -8.08 13.25 15.26
N ALA A 117 -7.24 12.99 16.27
CA ALA A 117 -7.22 13.78 17.51
C ALA A 117 -6.96 15.27 17.25
N ASP A 118 -5.96 15.58 16.43
CA ASP A 118 -5.62 16.98 16.10
C ASP A 118 -6.78 17.68 15.36
N CYS A 119 -7.45 16.97 14.44
CA CYS A 119 -8.58 17.52 13.67
C CYS A 119 -9.88 17.60 14.48
N ALA A 120 -10.13 16.65 15.39
CA ALA A 120 -11.28 16.65 16.28
C ALA A 120 -11.23 17.86 17.23
N ARG A 121 -10.05 18.15 17.80
CA ARG A 121 -9.83 19.33 18.66
C ARG A 121 -10.23 20.64 18.01
N VAL A 122 -10.01 20.80 16.70
CA VAL A 122 -10.38 22.01 15.96
C VAL A 122 -11.76 21.91 15.29
N GLY A 123 -12.52 20.85 15.57
CA GLY A 123 -13.86 20.63 15.04
C GLY A 123 -13.90 20.41 13.52
N LYS A 124 -12.81 19.92 12.91
CA LYS A 124 -12.73 19.77 11.45
C LYS A 124 -13.35 18.50 10.90
N ILE A 125 -13.47 17.46 11.72
CA ILE A 125 -14.08 16.19 11.30
C ILE A 125 -15.53 16.20 11.77
N ASN A 126 -16.45 16.28 10.82
CA ASN A 126 -17.90 16.23 11.07
C ASN A 126 -18.65 15.29 10.13
N SER A 127 -17.96 14.75 9.12
CA SER A 127 -18.54 13.96 8.05
C SER A 127 -17.50 12.99 7.47
N LEU A 128 -17.98 11.95 6.80
CA LEU A 128 -17.12 11.00 6.09
C LEU A 128 -16.15 11.69 5.12
N ASP A 129 -16.61 12.71 4.40
CA ASP A 129 -15.78 13.44 3.43
C ASP A 129 -14.61 14.14 4.14
N THR A 130 -14.89 14.86 5.22
CA THR A 130 -13.84 15.50 6.03
C THR A 130 -12.87 14.49 6.64
N LEU A 131 -13.37 13.34 7.12
CA LEU A 131 -12.51 12.28 7.66
C LEU A 131 -11.58 11.70 6.57
N CYS A 132 -12.13 11.36 5.40
CA CYS A 132 -11.35 10.85 4.27
C CYS A 132 -10.32 11.86 3.78
N LYS A 133 -10.73 13.13 3.66
CA LYS A 133 -9.86 14.22 3.22
C LYS A 133 -8.71 14.47 4.18
N GLU A 134 -8.98 14.49 5.49
CA GLU A 134 -8.00 14.87 6.50
C GLU A 134 -7.06 13.74 6.92
N THR A 135 -7.47 12.47 6.75
CA THR A 135 -6.68 11.32 7.19
C THR A 135 -6.14 10.48 6.05
N LYS A 136 -6.84 10.44 4.90
CA LYS A 136 -6.59 9.48 3.82
C LYS A 136 -6.57 8.02 4.29
N TRP A 137 -7.22 7.75 5.42
CA TRP A 137 -7.26 6.43 6.02
C TRP A 137 -8.09 5.48 5.16
N TYR A 138 -7.49 4.35 4.77
CA TYR A 138 -8.12 3.36 3.90
C TYR A 138 -9.48 2.87 4.43
N HIS A 139 -9.56 2.60 5.74
CA HIS A 139 -10.78 2.14 6.39
C HIS A 139 -11.71 3.26 6.85
N ALA A 140 -11.46 4.52 6.45
CA ALA A 140 -12.35 5.63 6.81
C ALA A 140 -13.79 5.37 6.39
N ARG A 141 -14.03 4.81 5.20
CA ARG A 141 -15.39 4.48 4.74
C ARG A 141 -16.07 3.41 5.58
N GLU A 142 -15.32 2.45 6.10
CA GLU A 142 -15.84 1.34 6.88
C GLU A 142 -16.18 1.77 8.30
N TYR A 143 -15.31 2.57 8.94
CA TYR A 143 -15.42 2.89 10.36
C TYR A 143 -15.82 4.35 10.66
N HIS A 144 -16.16 5.16 9.65
CA HIS A 144 -16.48 6.59 9.86
C HIS A 144 -17.59 6.81 10.88
N GLU A 145 -18.65 6.01 10.87
CA GLU A 145 -19.79 6.23 11.77
C GLU A 145 -19.38 6.09 13.23
N GLU A 146 -18.61 5.04 13.54
CA GLU A 146 -18.11 4.80 14.90
C GLU A 146 -17.16 5.93 15.33
N VAL A 147 -16.22 6.31 14.47
CA VAL A 147 -15.23 7.35 14.78
C VAL A 147 -15.89 8.73 14.91
N ILE A 148 -16.86 9.07 14.07
CA ILE A 148 -17.58 10.34 14.15
C ILE A 148 -18.42 10.40 15.42
N ARG A 149 -19.05 9.30 15.84
CA ARG A 149 -19.76 9.24 17.13
C ARG A 149 -18.82 9.51 18.31
N LEU A 150 -17.63 8.90 18.32
CA LEU A 150 -16.62 9.16 19.37
C LEU A 150 -16.15 10.63 19.41
N ILE A 151 -16.18 11.35 18.28
CA ILE A 151 -15.83 12.78 18.23
C ILE A 151 -16.95 13.66 18.80
N GLN A 152 -18.19 13.18 18.80
CA GLN A 152 -19.38 13.91 19.23
C GLN A 152 -19.77 13.64 20.70
N GLU A 153 -19.15 12.65 21.34
CA GLU A 153 -19.23 12.37 22.78
C GLU A 153 -18.45 13.42 23.59
#